data_AF-R7TVZ1-F1
#
_entry.id   AF-R7TVZ1-F1
#
_cell.length_a   1.000
_cell.length_b   1.000
_cell.length_c   1.000
_cell.angle_alpha   90.00
_cell.angle_beta   90.00
_cell.angle_gamma   90.00
#
_symmetry.space_group_name_H-M   'P 1'
#
loop_
_entity.id
_entity.type
_entity.pdbx_description
1 polymer ?
#
loop_
_entity_poly.entity_id
_entity_poly.type
_entity_poly.pdbx_seq_one_letter_code
_entity_poly.pdbx_strand_id
1 'polypeptide(L)'
;RPNEQSSKKPVSRFREVIQVKKKVIQDPRFSDLCGTYDETFFKKSFSFIDDIRVRERNELQDQLAKSKDPEEKEKIKYLLNRMTQQDMAGKKKEKSVEIKQKIRVQEKALVQDGKLPFHLKKSERKKLELAEQYRELKKSGKLEQYLTKKRKKNARKEKRKMPGRGNME
;
A
#
# COMPACT_ATOMS: atom_id res chain seq x y z
N ARG A 1 62.14 -0.12 -23.45
CA ARG A 1 62.98 -1.26 -23.03
C ARG A 1 62.54 -1.64 -21.62
N PRO A 2 62.34 -2.94 -21.30
CA PRO A 2 61.97 -3.34 -19.94
C PRO A 2 63.11 -3.04 -18.97
N ASN A 3 62.79 -2.70 -17.72
CA ASN A 3 63.79 -2.54 -16.67
C ASN A 3 64.20 -3.91 -16.14
N GLU A 4 65.50 -4.22 -16.19
CA GLU A 4 66.07 -5.44 -15.63
C GLU A 4 66.13 -5.35 -14.10
N GLN A 5 65.69 -6.41 -13.42
CA GLN A 5 65.67 -6.51 -11.95
C GLN A 5 66.54 -7.69 -11.52
N SER A 6 67.33 -7.51 -10.47
CA SER A 6 68.23 -8.55 -9.95
C SER A 6 67.45 -9.72 -9.33
N SER A 7 67.79 -10.95 -9.73
CA SER A 7 67.23 -12.20 -9.17
C SER A 7 67.56 -12.44 -7.70
N LYS A 8 68.51 -11.67 -7.14
CA LYS A 8 68.95 -11.77 -5.73
C LYS A 8 68.03 -11.04 -4.76
N LYS A 9 67.08 -10.24 -5.24
CA LYS A 9 66.09 -9.59 -4.38
C LYS A 9 64.98 -10.58 -4.04
N PRO A 10 64.82 -11.01 -2.78
CA PRO A 10 63.74 -11.92 -2.41
C PRO A 10 62.40 -11.23 -2.62
N VAL A 11 61.45 -11.92 -3.25
CA VAL A 11 60.08 -11.40 -3.42
C VAL A 11 59.42 -11.26 -2.05
N SER A 12 58.72 -10.13 -1.83
CA SER A 12 57.89 -9.94 -0.65
C SER A 12 56.87 -11.07 -0.55
N ARG A 13 56.72 -11.68 0.64
CA ARG A 13 55.66 -12.67 0.91
C ARG A 13 54.28 -12.03 1.00
N PHE A 14 54.23 -10.74 1.31
CA PHE A 14 53.00 -9.96 1.38
C PHE A 14 52.67 -9.44 -0.01
N ARG A 15 51.59 -9.97 -0.61
CA ARG A 15 50.93 -9.35 -1.76
C ARG A 15 50.12 -8.16 -1.27
N GLU A 16 50.41 -6.97 -1.78
CA GLU A 16 49.52 -5.82 -1.64
C GLU A 16 48.30 -6.07 -2.53
N VAL A 17 47.24 -6.64 -1.95
CA VAL A 17 45.97 -6.86 -2.65
C VAL A 17 45.24 -5.52 -2.70
N ILE A 18 45.56 -4.69 -3.69
CA ILE A 18 44.82 -3.45 -3.96
C ILE A 18 43.43 -3.88 -4.41
N GLN A 19 42.42 -3.66 -3.56
CA GLN A 19 41.03 -3.94 -3.91
C GLN A 19 40.59 -2.98 -5.02
N VAL A 20 40.66 -3.44 -6.27
CA VAL A 20 40.11 -2.70 -7.40
C VAL A 20 38.58 -2.68 -7.24
N LYS A 21 37.97 -1.48 -7.33
CA LYS A 21 36.51 -1.35 -7.36
C LYS A 21 35.97 -2.21 -8.48
N LYS A 22 35.24 -3.27 -8.15
CA LYS A 22 34.57 -4.13 -9.13
C LYS A 22 33.55 -3.26 -9.88
N LYS A 23 33.65 -3.21 -11.21
CA LYS A 23 32.61 -2.59 -12.05
C LYS A 23 31.39 -3.51 -12.01
N VAL A 24 30.38 -3.14 -11.22
CA VAL A 24 29.10 -3.85 -11.21
C VAL A 24 28.23 -3.24 -12.31
N ILE A 25 27.90 -4.04 -13.32
CA ILE A 25 26.93 -3.66 -14.34
C ILE A 25 25.55 -3.83 -13.68
N GLN A 26 25.02 -2.74 -13.13
CA GLN A 26 23.66 -2.69 -12.60
C GLN A 26 22.73 -2.12 -13.67
N ASP A 27 21.56 -2.70 -13.84
CA ASP A 27 20.49 -2.08 -14.62
C ASP A 27 20.14 -0.73 -13.96
N PRO A 28 20.14 0.38 -14.71
CA PRO A 28 19.87 1.70 -14.15
C PRO A 28 18.52 1.78 -13.41
N ARG A 29 17.53 0.95 -13.76
CA ARG A 29 16.24 0.85 -13.06
C ARG A 29 16.37 0.33 -11.63
N PHE A 30 17.43 -0.42 -11.34
CA PHE A 30 17.71 -1.02 -10.05
C PHE A 30 18.98 -0.44 -9.41
N SER A 31 19.50 0.66 -9.96
CA SER A 31 20.60 1.42 -9.36
C SER A 31 20.10 2.21 -8.16
N ASP A 32 20.93 2.34 -7.12
CA ASP A 32 20.65 3.19 -5.96
C ASP A 32 20.41 4.67 -6.34
N LEU A 33 20.86 5.08 -7.53
CA LEU A 33 20.64 6.41 -8.10
C LEU A 33 19.18 6.63 -8.59
N CYS A 34 18.36 5.58 -8.71
CA CYS A 34 17.01 5.64 -9.28
C CYS A 34 15.94 6.27 -8.34
N GLY A 35 16.32 6.71 -7.13
CA GLY A 35 15.39 7.31 -6.17
C GLY A 35 14.42 6.31 -5.55
N THR A 36 13.44 6.80 -4.79
CA THR A 36 12.45 5.97 -4.07
C THR A 36 11.05 6.13 -4.66
N TYR A 37 10.21 5.10 -4.48
CA TYR A 37 8.83 5.13 -4.94
C TYR A 37 8.01 6.18 -4.20
N ASP A 38 7.55 7.20 -4.93
CA ASP A 38 6.54 8.16 -4.47
C ASP A 38 5.18 7.82 -5.08
N GLU A 39 4.26 7.37 -4.22
CA GLU A 39 2.90 7.01 -4.60
C GLU A 39 2.13 8.19 -5.21
N THR A 40 2.39 9.42 -4.75
CA THR A 40 1.68 10.60 -5.25
C THR A 40 2.13 10.98 -6.65
N PHE A 41 3.44 10.90 -6.92
CA PHE A 41 3.98 11.11 -8.26
C PHE A 41 3.56 9.98 -9.20
N PHE A 42 3.67 8.72 -8.75
CA PHE A 42 3.26 7.56 -9.55
C PHE A 42 1.80 7.66 -10.00
N LYS A 43 0.87 7.97 -9.09
CA LYS A 43 -0.55 8.12 -9.43
C LYS A 43 -0.81 9.24 -10.45
N LYS A 44 -0.02 10.31 -10.41
CA LYS A 44 -0.14 11.42 -11.38
C LYS A 44 0.42 11.03 -12.74
N SER A 45 1.64 10.49 -12.78
CA SER A 45 2.34 10.12 -14.01
C SER A 45 1.68 8.95 -14.73
N PHE A 46 1.05 8.04 -13.97
CA PHE A 46 0.41 6.83 -14.48
C PHE A 46 -1.10 6.82 -14.26
N SER A 47 -1.76 7.98 -14.28
CA SER A 47 -3.22 8.10 -14.10
C SER A 47 -4.02 7.29 -15.12
N PHE A 48 -3.50 7.15 -16.35
CA PHE A 48 -4.11 6.37 -17.43
C PHE A 48 -4.29 4.87 -17.10
N ILE A 49 -3.54 4.33 -16.11
CA ILE A 49 -3.69 2.95 -15.68
C ILE A 49 -5.09 2.72 -15.10
N ASP A 50 -5.68 3.72 -14.45
CA ASP A 50 -7.03 3.58 -13.90
C ASP A 50 -8.09 3.46 -15.01
N ASP A 51 -7.90 4.16 -16.13
CA ASP A 51 -8.78 4.03 -17.31
C ASP A 51 -8.65 2.65 -17.96
N ILE A 52 -7.42 2.13 -18.05
CA ILE A 52 -7.16 0.75 -18.52
C ILE A 52 -7.89 -0.26 -17.62
N ARG A 53 -7.74 -0.15 -16.29
CA ARG A 53 -8.41 -1.05 -15.34
C ARG A 53 -9.92 -1.02 -15.45
N VAL A 54 -10.51 0.15 -15.69
CA VAL A 54 -11.96 0.26 -15.90
C VAL A 54 -12.38 -0.48 -17.17
N ARG A 55 -11.64 -0.32 -18.28
CA ARG A 55 -11.89 -1.06 -19.53
C ARG A 55 -11.76 -2.57 -19.34
N GLU A 56 -10.67 -3.03 -18.74
CA GLU A 56 -10.44 -4.46 -18.46
C GLU A 56 -11.58 -5.08 -17.62
N ARG A 57 -12.09 -4.36 -16.62
CA ARG A 57 -13.24 -4.85 -15.84
C ARG A 57 -14.52 -4.97 -16.67
N ASN A 58 -14.77 -4.04 -17.57
CA ASN A 58 -15.93 -4.09 -18.45
C ASN A 58 -15.81 -5.26 -19.42
N GLU A 59 -14.62 -5.46 -20.00
CA GLU A 59 -14.33 -6.62 -20.86
C GLU A 59 -14.55 -7.95 -20.12
N LEU A 60 -14.09 -8.06 -18.86
CA LEU A 60 -14.34 -9.23 -18.03
C LEU A 60 -15.84 -9.45 -17.73
N GLN A 61 -16.63 -8.39 -17.57
CA GLN A 61 -18.08 -8.51 -17.41
C GLN A 61 -18.74 -9.03 -18.68
N ASP A 62 -18.32 -8.54 -19.85
CA ASP A 62 -18.82 -9.01 -21.13
C ASP A 62 -18.43 -10.47 -21.39
N GLN A 63 -17.19 -10.86 -21.06
CA GLN A 63 -16.72 -12.24 -21.12
C GLN A 63 -17.52 -13.14 -20.19
N LEU A 64 -17.84 -12.68 -18.97
CA LEU A 64 -18.66 -13.43 -18.03
C LEU A 64 -20.07 -13.70 -18.56
N ALA A 65 -20.65 -12.71 -19.25
CA ALA A 65 -21.97 -12.85 -19.87
C ALA A 65 -21.97 -13.79 -21.08
N LYS A 66 -20.87 -13.82 -21.86
CA LYS A 66 -20.73 -14.63 -23.07
C LYS A 66 -20.29 -16.07 -22.80
N SER A 67 -19.46 -16.28 -21.78
CA SER A 67 -18.96 -17.61 -21.43
C SER A 67 -20.11 -18.57 -21.13
N LYS A 68 -19.95 -19.84 -21.49
CA LYS A 68 -20.92 -20.91 -21.20
C LYS A 68 -20.35 -21.92 -20.21
N ASP A 69 -19.04 -22.13 -20.25
CA ASP A 69 -18.33 -23.06 -19.38
C ASP A 69 -18.40 -22.62 -17.90
N PRO A 70 -18.86 -23.49 -16.98
CA PRO A 70 -18.95 -23.16 -15.56
C PRO A 70 -17.59 -22.83 -14.93
N GLU A 71 -16.51 -23.54 -15.28
CA GLU A 71 -15.20 -23.31 -14.67
C GLU A 71 -14.61 -21.95 -15.06
N GLU A 72 -14.68 -21.61 -16.35
CA GLU A 72 -14.29 -20.28 -16.85
C GLU A 72 -15.11 -19.17 -16.19
N LYS A 73 -16.43 -19.34 -16.04
CA LYS A 73 -17.28 -18.36 -15.34
C LYS A 73 -16.82 -18.14 -13.91
N GLU A 74 -16.46 -19.19 -13.19
CA GLU A 74 -15.96 -19.05 -11.81
C GLU A 74 -14.63 -18.31 -11.77
N LYS A 75 -13.70 -18.63 -12.68
CA LYS A 75 -12.41 -17.94 -12.80
C LYS A 75 -12.60 -16.44 -13.07
N ILE A 76 -13.48 -16.09 -14.02
CA ILE A 76 -13.79 -14.69 -14.36
C ILE A 76 -14.47 -13.97 -13.18
N LYS A 77 -15.45 -14.59 -12.51
CA LYS A 77 -16.09 -14.03 -11.31
C LYS A 77 -15.09 -13.77 -10.19
N TYR A 78 -14.17 -14.71 -9.96
CA TYR A 78 -13.12 -14.56 -8.96
C TYR A 78 -12.23 -13.36 -9.27
N LEU A 79 -11.77 -13.23 -10.52
CA LEU A 79 -10.94 -12.12 -10.96
C LEU A 79 -11.67 -10.78 -10.82
N LEU A 80 -12.93 -10.70 -11.24
CA LEU A 80 -13.75 -9.50 -11.11
C LEU A 80 -13.95 -9.10 -9.63
N ASN A 81 -14.19 -10.07 -8.76
CA ASN A 81 -14.28 -9.84 -7.31
C ASN A 81 -12.94 -9.33 -6.74
N ARG A 82 -11.81 -9.89 -7.18
CA ARG A 82 -10.48 -9.40 -6.77
C ARG A 82 -10.24 -7.95 -7.21
N MET A 83 -10.53 -7.62 -8.47
CA MET A 83 -10.37 -6.25 -9.00
C MET A 83 -11.27 -5.26 -8.25
N THR A 84 -12.54 -5.60 -8.05
CA THR A 84 -13.47 -4.73 -7.30
C THR A 84 -13.02 -4.52 -5.85
N GLN A 85 -12.47 -5.55 -5.19
CA GLN A 85 -11.88 -5.40 -3.85
C GLN A 85 -10.64 -4.49 -3.85
N GLN A 86 -9.78 -4.60 -4.85
CA GLN A 86 -8.61 -3.74 -5.01
C GLN A 86 -9.02 -2.27 -5.21
N ASP A 87 -10.02 -2.00 -6.06
CA ASP A 87 -10.56 -0.65 -6.27
C ASP A 87 -11.14 -0.08 -4.98
N MET A 88 -11.92 -0.88 -4.25
CA MET A 88 -12.50 -0.47 -2.98
C MET A 88 -11.44 -0.21 -1.91
N ALA A 89 -10.33 -0.94 -1.93
CA ALA A 89 -9.19 -0.67 -1.04
C ALA A 89 -8.44 0.61 -1.45
N GLY A 90 -8.23 0.82 -2.75
CA GLY A 90 -7.64 2.03 -3.32
C GLY A 90 -8.42 3.29 -2.94
N LYS A 91 -9.73 3.30 -3.19
CA LYS A 91 -10.63 4.41 -2.83
C LYS A 91 -10.62 4.73 -1.35
N LYS A 92 -10.55 3.71 -0.47
CA LYS A 92 -10.43 3.94 0.99
C LYS A 92 -9.11 4.61 1.35
N LYS A 93 -8.01 4.23 0.70
CA LYS A 93 -6.70 4.84 0.91
C LYS A 93 -6.66 6.27 0.39
N GLU A 94 -7.30 6.55 -0.74
CA GLU A 94 -7.43 7.91 -1.27
C GLU A 94 -8.20 8.81 -0.32
N LYS A 95 -9.35 8.37 0.19
CA LYS A 95 -10.11 9.12 1.19
C LYS A 95 -9.27 9.45 2.44
N SER A 96 -8.50 8.50 2.97
CA SER A 96 -7.66 8.79 4.15
C SER A 96 -6.54 9.79 3.84
N VAL A 97 -5.97 9.74 2.63
CA VAL A 97 -5.00 10.73 2.15
C VAL A 97 -5.67 12.11 1.99
N GLU A 98 -6.87 12.19 1.42
CA GLU A 98 -7.63 13.44 1.28
C GLU A 98 -7.95 14.07 2.65
N ILE A 99 -8.40 13.27 3.62
CA ILE A 99 -8.65 13.75 5.00
C ILE A 99 -7.37 14.32 5.58
N LYS A 100 -6.24 13.61 5.44
CA LYS A 100 -4.94 14.08 5.91
C LYS A 100 -4.52 15.39 5.24
N GLN A 101 -4.77 15.52 3.93
CA GLN A 101 -4.48 16.75 3.20
C GLN A 101 -5.38 17.91 3.67
N LYS A 102 -6.69 17.68 3.84
CA LYS A 102 -7.63 18.68 4.36
C LYS A 102 -7.21 19.18 5.74
N ILE A 103 -6.83 18.28 6.65
CA ILE A 103 -6.30 18.63 7.97
C ILE A 103 -5.04 19.49 7.83
N ARG A 104 -4.09 19.08 6.97
CA ARG A 104 -2.84 19.83 6.76
C ARG A 104 -3.09 21.24 6.22
N VAL A 105 -4.05 21.40 5.30
CA VAL A 105 -4.43 22.71 4.76
C VAL A 105 -5.05 23.58 5.84
N GLN A 106 -5.95 23.02 6.67
CA GLN A 106 -6.55 23.74 7.79
C GLN A 106 -5.51 24.14 8.84
N GLU A 107 -4.61 23.23 9.23
CA GLU A 107 -3.49 23.53 10.15
C GLU A 107 -2.62 24.67 9.59
N LYS A 108 -2.31 24.64 8.28
CA LYS A 108 -1.51 25.70 7.63
C LYS A 108 -2.21 27.06 7.68
N ALA A 109 -3.51 27.12 7.43
CA ALA A 109 -4.28 28.36 7.50
C ALA A 109 -4.27 28.95 8.92
N LEU A 110 -4.49 28.11 9.94
CA LEU A 110 -4.46 28.55 11.35
C LEU A 110 -3.09 29.11 11.76
N VAL A 111 -2.01 28.54 11.23
CA VAL A 111 -0.64 29.03 11.46
C VAL A 111 -0.41 30.37 10.76
N GLN A 112 -0.95 30.54 9.55
CA GLN A 112 -0.90 31.83 8.84
C GLN A 112 -1.63 32.93 9.63
N ASP A 113 -2.72 32.59 10.32
CA ASP A 113 -3.46 33.49 11.22
C ASP A 113 -2.71 33.76 12.56
N GLY A 114 -1.50 33.22 12.74
CA GLY A 114 -0.65 33.45 13.92
C GLY A 114 -0.85 32.45 15.06
N LYS A 115 -1.67 31.40 14.89
CA LYS A 115 -1.76 30.32 15.88
C LYS A 115 -0.53 29.43 15.84
N LEU A 116 -0.21 28.79 16.95
CA LEU A 116 0.92 27.86 17.03
C LEU A 116 0.67 26.61 16.15
N PRO A 117 1.70 26.11 15.43
CA PRO A 117 1.59 24.86 14.68
C PRO A 117 1.17 23.70 15.58
N PHE A 118 0.02 23.11 15.28
CA PHE A 118 -0.50 21.95 15.98
C PHE A 118 -0.63 20.79 15.00
N HIS A 119 -0.12 19.62 15.39
CA HIS A 119 -0.21 18.40 14.58
C HIS A 119 -1.13 17.39 15.26
N LEU A 120 -2.24 17.07 14.60
CA LEU A 120 -3.22 16.16 15.19
C LEU A 120 -2.62 14.78 15.48
N LYS A 121 -2.92 14.21 16.66
CA LYS A 121 -2.45 12.86 17.03
C LYS A 121 -3.03 11.79 16.09
N LYS A 122 -2.30 10.68 15.92
CA LYS A 122 -2.77 9.55 15.08
C LYS A 122 -4.14 9.01 15.52
N SER A 123 -4.41 8.96 16.83
CA SER A 123 -5.69 8.51 17.39
C SER A 123 -6.85 9.43 17.03
N GLU A 124 -6.62 10.74 17.07
CA GLU A 124 -7.63 11.75 16.74
C GLU A 124 -7.91 11.79 15.23
N ARG A 125 -6.88 11.67 14.38
CA ARG A 125 -7.05 11.48 12.93
C ARG A 125 -7.97 10.29 12.64
N LYS A 126 -7.74 9.16 13.32
CA LYS A 126 -8.58 7.96 13.17
C LYS A 126 -10.02 8.19 13.62
N LYS A 127 -10.26 9.00 14.66
CA LYS A 127 -11.63 9.38 15.06
C LYS A 127 -12.33 10.19 13.97
N LEU A 128 -11.62 11.11 13.31
CA LEU A 128 -12.16 11.88 12.18
C LEU A 128 -12.51 10.96 10.99
N GLU A 129 -11.59 10.06 10.61
CA GLU A 129 -11.84 9.06 9.56
C GLU A 129 -13.06 8.19 9.87
N LEU A 130 -13.20 7.73 11.12
CA LEU A 130 -14.35 6.94 11.57
C LEU A 130 -15.65 7.76 11.56
N ALA A 131 -15.60 9.04 11.92
CA ALA A 131 -16.76 9.93 11.88
C ALA A 131 -17.24 10.15 10.44
N GLU A 132 -16.32 10.34 9.49
CA GLU A 132 -16.66 10.44 8.07
C GLU A 132 -17.23 9.12 7.55
N GLN A 133 -16.61 7.98 7.86
CA GLN A 133 -17.14 6.67 7.49
C GLN A 133 -18.56 6.45 8.04
N TYR A 134 -18.83 6.87 9.28
CA TYR A 134 -20.16 6.81 9.87
C TYR A 134 -21.17 7.67 9.10
N ARG A 135 -20.79 8.90 8.73
CA ARG A 135 -21.63 9.79 7.92
C ARG A 135 -21.95 9.19 6.56
N GLU A 136 -20.97 8.61 5.87
CA GLU A 136 -21.16 7.92 4.59
C GLU A 136 -22.10 6.72 4.73
N LEU A 137 -21.89 5.89 5.75
CA LEU A 137 -22.76 4.73 6.01
C LEU A 137 -24.20 5.15 6.34
N LYS A 138 -24.37 6.23 7.12
CA LYS A 138 -25.68 6.81 7.43
C LYS A 138 -26.38 7.31 6.17
N LYS A 139 -25.68 8.06 5.31
CA LYS A 139 -26.19 8.52 4.00
C LYS A 139 -26.61 7.36 3.10
N SER A 140 -25.84 6.27 3.09
CA SER A 140 -26.13 5.09 2.27
C SER A 140 -27.23 4.18 2.82
N GLY A 141 -27.76 4.44 4.03
CA GLY A 141 -28.71 3.56 4.73
C GLY A 141 -28.14 2.24 5.25
N LYS A 142 -26.84 1.96 5.05
CA LYS A 142 -26.19 0.69 5.42
C LYS A 142 -25.63 0.68 6.85
N LEU A 143 -25.91 1.71 7.64
CA LEU A 143 -25.34 1.90 8.97
C LEU A 143 -25.73 0.78 9.94
N GLU A 144 -27.02 0.47 10.07
CA GLU A 144 -27.49 -0.57 11.00
C GLU A 144 -26.93 -1.95 10.65
N GLN A 145 -26.87 -2.29 9.37
CA GLN A 145 -26.25 -3.53 8.90
C GLN A 145 -24.76 -3.59 9.25
N TYR A 146 -24.04 -2.46 9.15
CA TYR A 146 -22.64 -2.40 9.54
C TYR A 146 -22.47 -2.56 11.06
N LEU A 147 -23.28 -1.87 11.86
CA LEU A 147 -23.24 -1.95 13.32
C LEU A 147 -23.59 -3.35 13.83
N THR A 148 -24.61 -3.99 13.28
CA THR A 148 -24.98 -5.37 13.64
C THR A 148 -23.85 -6.35 13.32
N LYS A 149 -23.25 -6.27 12.12
CA LYS A 149 -22.06 -7.07 11.75
C LYS A 149 -20.87 -6.81 12.68
N LYS A 150 -20.65 -5.54 13.06
CA LYS A 150 -19.57 -5.15 13.98
C LYS A 150 -19.81 -5.71 15.39
N ARG A 151 -21.03 -5.59 15.93
CA ARG A 151 -21.44 -6.16 17.23
C ARG A 151 -21.22 -7.68 17.24
N LYS A 152 -21.71 -8.41 16.22
CA LYS A 152 -21.49 -9.86 16.08
C LYS A 152 -20.00 -10.23 16.04
N LYS A 153 -19.17 -9.47 15.31
CA LYS A 153 -17.72 -9.70 15.23
C LYS A 153 -17.01 -9.45 16.57
N ASN A 154 -17.42 -8.41 17.30
CA ASN A 154 -16.86 -8.11 18.61
C ASN A 154 -17.24 -9.18 19.64
N ALA A 155 -18.51 -9.58 19.71
CA ALA A 155 -18.98 -10.65 20.58
C ALA A 155 -18.24 -11.97 20.34
N ARG A 156 -18.00 -12.35 19.07
CA ARG A 156 -17.20 -13.54 18.74
C ARG A 156 -15.75 -13.42 19.20
N LYS A 157 -15.15 -12.23 19.11
CA LYS A 157 -13.77 -11.98 19.60
C LYS A 157 -13.70 -12.04 21.12
N GLU A 158 -14.68 -11.47 21.81
CA GLU A 158 -14.80 -11.54 23.27
C GLU A 158 -14.94 -12.98 23.73
N LYS A 159 -15.86 -13.76 23.12
CA LYS A 159 -16.00 -15.20 23.39
C LYS A 159 -14.69 -15.97 23.23
N ARG A 160 -13.87 -15.64 22.22
CA ARG A 160 -12.54 -16.26 22.02
C ARG A 160 -11.51 -15.85 23.08
N LYS A 161 -11.64 -14.64 23.65
CA LYS A 161 -10.74 -14.11 24.68
C LYS A 161 -11.12 -14.57 26.08
N MET A 162 -12.37 -14.98 26.28
CA MET A 162 -12.78 -15.60 27.55
C MET A 162 -12.04 -16.93 27.70
N PRO A 163 -11.46 -17.22 28.88
CA PRO A 163 -10.94 -18.55 29.16
C PRO A 163 -12.09 -19.55 28.95
N GLY A 164 -11.82 -20.63 28.20
CA GLY A 164 -12.77 -21.72 28.08
C GLY A 164 -13.06 -22.27 29.48
N ARG A 165 -14.33 -22.55 29.79
CA ARG A 165 -14.62 -23.44 30.90
C ARG A 165 -14.06 -24.80 30.49
N GLY A 166 -12.83 -25.12 30.91
CA GLY A 166 -12.35 -26.49 30.91
C GLY A 166 -13.39 -27.31 31.67
N ASN A 167 -13.75 -28.46 31.10
CA ASN A 167 -14.67 -29.40 31.72
C ASN A 167 -14.18 -29.64 33.16
N MET A 168 -14.92 -29.12 34.15
CA MET A 168 -14.82 -29.64 35.50
C MET A 168 -15.68 -30.91 35.47
N GLU A 169 -15.01 -32.06 35.42
CA GLU A 169 -15.57 -33.33 35.88
C GLU A 169 -15.98 -33.22 37.36
#